data_AF-A0A3D5NKX9-F1
#
_entry.id   AF-A0A3D5NKX9-F1
#
_cell.length_a   1.000
_cell.length_b   1.000
_cell.length_c   1.000
_cell.angle_alpha   90.00
_cell.angle_beta   90.00
_cell.angle_gamma   90.00
#
_symmetry.space_group_name_H-M   'P 1'
#
loop_
_entity.id
_entity.type
_entity.pdbx_description
1 polymer ?
#
loop_
_entity_poly.entity_id
_entity_poly.type
_entity_poly.pdbx_seq_one_letter_code
_entity_poly.pdbx_strand_id
1 'polypeptide(L)'
;MGTQSYTFIRPMGDLLYIASNPEWYILTFGLVAFLGVGTGSVIISVLTRRFKIVWFNSIGELLRYAVGGVMVGIGGILGMGCTLGQGVAGTSTLSLGSFVDLFALMLGAYVGIRMQKQFMNDHEVPKAD
;
A
#
# COMPACT_ATOMS: atom_id res chain seq x y z
N MET A 1 16.43 21.42 -4.00
CA MET A 1 15.84 20.17 -3.48
C MET A 1 14.43 20.51 -3.00
N GLY A 2 13.45 20.41 -3.91
CA GLY A 2 12.07 20.81 -3.63
C GLY A 2 11.37 19.83 -2.68
N THR A 3 10.35 20.32 -1.96
CA THR A 3 9.50 19.54 -1.07
C THR A 3 8.88 18.35 -1.82
N GLN A 4 9.42 17.14 -1.64
CA GLN A 4 8.81 15.92 -2.16
C GLN A 4 7.77 15.42 -1.17
N SER A 5 6.51 15.41 -1.59
CA SER A 5 5.40 14.88 -0.79
C SER A 5 5.61 13.40 -0.47
N TYR A 6 5.24 13.01 0.76
CA TYR A 6 5.36 11.64 1.27
C TYR A 6 4.29 10.74 0.61
N THR A 7 4.52 10.33 -0.63
CA THR A 7 3.66 9.39 -1.36
C THR A 7 4.37 8.06 -1.58
N PHE A 8 3.61 6.98 -1.41
CA PHE A 8 4.10 5.60 -1.56
C PHE A 8 3.85 5.03 -2.95
N ILE A 9 3.03 5.69 -3.78
CA ILE A 9 2.72 5.22 -5.14
C ILE A 9 3.90 5.42 -6.11
N ARG A 10 4.54 6.61 -6.08
CA ARG A 10 5.68 6.94 -6.94
C ARG A 10 6.94 6.12 -6.65
N PRO A 11 7.40 5.97 -5.39
CA PRO A 11 8.61 5.21 -5.11
C PRO A 11 8.50 3.72 -5.44
N MET A 12 7.28 3.15 -5.48
CA MET A 12 7.09 1.78 -5.99
C MET A 12 7.45 1.65 -7.48
N GLY A 13 7.12 2.66 -8.29
CA GLY A 13 7.53 2.73 -9.70
C GLY A 13 9.02 2.97 -9.86
N ASP A 14 9.61 3.88 -9.07
CA ASP A 14 11.05 4.15 -9.10
C ASP A 14 11.88 2.93 -8.70
N LEU A 15 11.39 2.11 -7.77
CA LEU A 15 12.01 0.83 -7.38
C LEU A 15 12.08 -0.16 -8.55
N LEU A 16 10.98 -0.28 -9.29
CA LEU A 16 10.92 -1.19 -10.45
C LEU A 16 11.84 -0.69 -11.58
N TYR A 17 11.94 0.63 -11.73
CA TYR A 17 12.86 1.26 -12.68
C TYR A 17 14.34 1.04 -12.30
N ILE A 18 14.72 1.24 -11.03
CA ILE A 18 16.06 0.94 -10.49
C ILE A 18 16.41 -0.54 -10.65
N ALA A 19 15.45 -1.43 -10.40
CA ALA A 19 15.65 -2.87 -10.57
C ALA A 19 15.97 -3.25 -12.02
N SER A 20 15.46 -2.47 -12.98
CA SER A 20 15.69 -2.69 -14.41
C SER A 20 16.94 -1.97 -14.94
N ASN A 21 17.27 -0.79 -14.39
CA ASN A 21 18.46 -0.01 -14.72
C ASN A 21 19.07 0.56 -13.42
N PRO A 22 20.22 0.03 -12.95
CA PRO A 22 20.84 0.47 -11.71
C PRO A 22 21.59 1.80 -11.89
N GLU A 23 20.84 2.87 -12.13
CA GLU A 23 21.31 4.25 -12.11
C GLU A 23 21.11 4.82 -10.69
N TRP A 24 22.19 5.22 -10.02
CA TRP A 24 22.16 5.68 -8.62
C TRP A 24 21.61 7.11 -8.43
N TYR A 25 21.31 7.81 -9.53
CA TYR A 25 20.92 9.22 -9.53
C TYR A 25 19.46 9.49 -9.12
N ILE A 26 18.64 8.45 -8.96
CA ILE A 26 17.20 8.51 -8.69
C ILE A 26 16.83 8.26 -7.22
N LEU A 27 17.78 8.43 -6.29
CA LEU A 27 17.53 8.33 -4.86
C LEU A 27 16.68 9.53 -4.37
N THR A 28 15.37 9.36 -4.41
CA THR A 28 14.42 10.33 -3.85
C THR A 28 14.18 10.07 -2.37
N PHE A 29 13.77 11.12 -1.62
CA PHE A 29 13.41 10.98 -0.21
C PHE A 29 12.29 9.94 0.00
N GLY A 30 11.32 9.88 -0.92
CA GLY A 30 10.24 8.89 -0.89
C GLY A 30 10.72 7.44 -1.04
N LEU A 31 11.75 7.21 -1.85
CA LEU A 31 12.33 5.88 -2.04
C LEU A 31 13.07 5.39 -0.79
N VAL A 32 13.90 6.26 -0.20
CA VAL A 32 14.64 5.96 1.05
C VAL A 32 13.65 5.73 2.20
N ALA A 33 12.60 6.55 2.30
CA ALA A 33 11.52 6.37 3.26
C ALA A 33 10.80 5.02 3.09
N PHE A 34 10.49 4.62 1.86
CA PHE A 34 9.84 3.33 1.58
C PHE A 34 10.72 2.14 2.01
N LEU A 35 11.99 2.14 1.61
CA LEU A 35 12.95 1.12 2.03
C LEU A 35 13.17 1.13 3.54
N GLY A 36 13.18 2.31 4.16
CA GLY A 36 13.28 2.49 5.61
C GLY A 36 12.09 1.90 6.37
N VAL A 37 10.86 2.09 5.89
CA VAL A 37 9.67 1.45 6.48
C VAL A 37 9.72 -0.06 6.29
N GLY A 38 10.11 -0.53 5.10
CA GLY A 38 10.27 -1.96 4.83
C GLY A 38 11.27 -2.62 5.79
N THR A 39 12.51 -2.12 5.82
CA THR A 39 13.57 -2.63 6.71
C THR A 39 13.23 -2.43 8.19
N GLY A 40 12.68 -1.28 8.57
CA GLY A 40 12.26 -0.98 9.94
C GLY A 40 11.18 -1.92 10.46
N SER A 41 10.20 -2.27 9.62
CA SER A 41 9.14 -3.22 9.99
C SER A 41 9.69 -4.63 10.24
N VAL A 42 10.71 -5.04 9.47
CA VAL A 42 11.40 -6.32 9.70
C VAL A 42 12.19 -6.28 11.01
N ILE A 43 12.95 -5.22 11.26
CA ILE A 43 13.76 -5.08 12.48
C ILE A 43 12.88 -5.13 13.73
N ILE A 44 11.78 -4.37 13.76
CA ILE A 44 10.89 -4.36 14.94
C ILE A 44 10.17 -5.70 15.12
N SER A 45 9.80 -6.39 14.04
CA SER A 45 9.16 -7.71 14.10
C SER A 45 10.11 -8.77 14.68
N VAL A 46 11.38 -8.73 14.29
CA VAL A 46 12.43 -9.60 14.84
C VAL A 46 12.69 -9.29 16.31
N LEU A 47 12.79 -8.00 16.67
CA LEU A 47 13.03 -7.58 18.05
C LEU A 47 11.89 -7.98 18.99
N THR A 48 10.65 -7.89 18.53
CA THR A 48 9.46 -8.34 19.29
C THR A 48 9.26 -9.86 19.25
N ARG A 49 10.12 -10.62 18.56
CA ARG A 49 10.01 -12.08 18.37
C ARG A 49 8.64 -12.53 17.84
N ARG A 50 7.94 -11.67 17.10
CA ARG A 50 6.63 -11.95 16.48
C ARG A 50 6.75 -12.25 15.00
N PHE A 51 7.95 -12.54 14.53
CA PHE A 51 8.20 -12.87 13.14
C PHE A 51 7.58 -14.23 12.79
N LYS A 52 6.39 -14.20 12.18
CA LYS A 52 5.68 -15.38 11.66
C LYS A 52 5.65 -15.28 10.14
N ILE A 53 6.29 -16.22 9.46
CA ILE A 53 6.23 -16.32 8.00
C ILE A 53 4.88 -16.98 7.67
N VAL A 54 4.01 -16.23 7.01
CA VAL A 54 2.71 -16.72 6.52
C VAL A 54 2.82 -16.94 5.03
N TRP A 55 2.46 -18.14 4.59
CA TRP A 55 2.36 -18.49 3.17
C TRP A 55 0.90 -18.54 2.76
N PHE A 56 0.62 -18.27 1.48
CA PHE A 56 -0.73 -18.34 0.94
C PHE A 56 -1.28 -19.77 1.02
N ASN A 57 -2.48 -19.92 1.55
CA ASN A 57 -3.07 -21.23 1.80
C ASN A 57 -3.77 -21.81 0.55
N SER A 58 -4.11 -20.95 -0.43
CA SER A 58 -4.75 -21.36 -1.69
C SER A 58 -4.39 -20.45 -2.87
N ILE A 59 -4.39 -21.00 -4.08
CA ILE A 59 -4.25 -20.25 -5.34
C ILE A 59 -5.37 -19.20 -5.49
N GLY A 60 -6.58 -19.50 -5.01
CA GLY A 60 -7.69 -18.54 -5.04
C GLY A 60 -7.45 -17.33 -4.12
N GLU A 61 -6.75 -17.53 -3.01
CA GLU A 61 -6.35 -16.48 -2.09
C GLU A 61 -5.28 -15.59 -2.74
N LEU A 62 -4.24 -16.20 -3.32
CA LEU A 62 -3.21 -15.48 -4.08
C LEU A 62 -3.81 -14.61 -5.19
N LEU A 63 -4.76 -15.15 -5.95
CA LEU A 63 -5.40 -14.42 -7.05
C LEU A 63 -6.20 -13.21 -6.54
N ARG A 64 -6.92 -13.35 -5.41
CA ARG A 64 -7.65 -12.25 -4.77
C ARG A 64 -6.71 -11.15 -4.28
N TYR A 65 -5.59 -11.52 -3.65
CA TYR A 65 -4.55 -10.57 -3.24
C TYR A 65 -3.92 -9.86 -4.44
N ALA A 66 -3.62 -10.58 -5.51
CA ALA A 66 -3.04 -10.01 -6.72
C ALA A 66 -4.00 -9.02 -7.41
N VAL A 67 -5.28 -9.40 -7.61
CA VAL A 67 -6.30 -8.52 -8.19
C VAL A 67 -6.52 -7.27 -7.32
N GLY A 68 -6.57 -7.45 -5.99
CA GLY A 68 -6.64 -6.33 -5.05
C GLY A 68 -5.44 -5.39 -5.15
N GLY A 69 -4.24 -5.93 -5.26
CA GLY A 69 -3.01 -5.15 -5.45
C GLY A 69 -3.02 -4.32 -6.74
N VAL A 70 -3.46 -4.92 -7.85
CA VAL A 70 -3.62 -4.21 -9.14
C VAL A 70 -4.64 -3.08 -9.03
N MET A 71 -5.79 -3.33 -8.39
CA MET A 71 -6.80 -2.29 -8.15
C MET A 71 -6.26 -1.12 -7.33
N VAL A 72 -5.52 -1.38 -6.25
CA VAL A 72 -4.93 -0.32 -5.41
C VAL A 72 -3.86 0.45 -6.19
N GLY A 73 -3.05 -0.23 -6.99
CA GLY A 73 -2.05 0.41 -7.84
C GLY A 73 -2.68 1.37 -8.86
N ILE A 74 -3.67 0.89 -9.62
CA ILE A 74 -4.39 1.71 -10.60
C ILE A 74 -5.10 2.88 -9.91
N GLY A 75 -5.81 2.61 -8.81
CA GLY A 75 -6.52 3.64 -8.04
C GLY A 75 -5.59 4.72 -7.48
N GLY A 76 -4.41 4.34 -6.98
CA GLY A 76 -3.42 5.28 -6.46
C GLY A 76 -2.76 6.16 -7.53
N ILE A 77 -2.63 5.67 -8.76
CA ILE A 77 -2.17 6.49 -9.90
C ILE A 77 -3.27 7.47 -10.32
N LEU A 78 -4.52 7.02 -10.40
CA LEU A 78 -5.68 7.85 -10.75
C LEU A 78 -5.92 8.98 -9.75
N GLY A 79 -5.81 8.69 -8.45
CA GLY A 79 -5.91 9.70 -7.37
C GLY A 79 -4.63 10.52 -7.16
N MET A 80 -3.62 10.37 -8.03
CA MET A 80 -2.31 11.02 -7.95
C MET A 80 -1.66 10.94 -6.56
N GLY A 81 -1.92 9.89 -5.79
CA GLY A 81 -1.44 9.77 -4.43
C GLY A 81 -1.95 8.54 -3.67
N CYS A 82 -1.38 8.34 -2.49
CA CYS A 82 -1.86 7.36 -1.51
C CYS A 82 -2.50 8.08 -0.31
N THR A 83 -3.04 7.32 0.64
CA THR A 83 -3.59 7.81 1.90
C THR A 83 -2.66 8.75 2.67
N LEU A 84 -1.33 8.56 2.59
CA LEU A 84 -0.36 9.44 3.24
C LEU A 84 -0.14 10.75 2.45
N GLY A 85 -0.20 10.69 1.11
CA GLY A 85 -0.07 11.86 0.24
C GLY A 85 -1.32 12.73 0.23
N GLN A 86 -2.46 12.21 -0.26
CA GLN A 86 -3.70 12.98 -0.35
C GLN A 86 -4.43 13.08 1.00
N GLY A 87 -4.28 12.08 1.88
CA GLY A 87 -4.97 12.07 3.15
C GLY A 87 -4.31 12.92 4.23
N VAL A 88 -3.01 12.79 4.46
CA VAL A 88 -2.33 13.55 5.53
C VAL A 88 -1.81 14.91 5.03
N ALA A 89 -1.11 14.93 3.89
CA ALA A 89 -0.59 16.19 3.34
C ALA A 89 -1.66 17.01 2.59
N GLY A 90 -2.58 16.35 1.88
CA GLY A 90 -3.66 17.02 1.14
C GLY A 90 -4.73 17.67 2.03
N THR A 91 -5.15 17.02 3.13
CA THR A 91 -6.08 17.62 4.11
C THR A 91 -5.47 18.82 4.83
N SER A 92 -4.16 18.79 5.08
CA SER A 92 -3.41 19.92 5.66
C SER A 92 -3.35 21.15 4.74
N THR A 93 -3.54 20.96 3.43
CA THR A 93 -3.59 22.04 2.43
C THR A 93 -5.03 22.56 2.22
N LEU A 94 -6.01 22.01 2.94
CA LEU A 94 -7.45 22.34 2.82
C LEU A 94 -7.96 22.28 1.37
N SER A 95 -7.42 21.35 0.56
CA SER A 95 -7.82 21.19 -0.83
C SER A 95 -9.11 20.36 -0.92
N LEU A 96 -10.14 20.90 -1.59
CA LEU A 96 -11.37 20.15 -1.85
C LEU A 96 -11.11 18.84 -2.62
N GLY A 97 -10.11 18.84 -3.51
CA GLY A 97 -9.74 17.63 -4.26
C GLY A 97 -9.31 16.48 -3.35
N SER A 98 -8.53 16.78 -2.31
CA SER A 98 -8.05 15.76 -1.37
C SER A 98 -9.18 15.12 -0.56
N PHE A 99 -10.24 15.86 -0.21
CA PHE A 99 -11.40 15.30 0.48
C PHE A 99 -12.20 14.33 -0.41
N VAL A 100 -12.34 14.65 -1.69
CA VAL A 100 -13.05 13.79 -2.65
C VAL A 100 -12.27 12.49 -2.88
N ASP A 101 -10.95 12.58 -3.07
CA ASP A 101 -10.08 11.41 -3.20
C ASP A 101 -10.11 10.52 -1.94
N LEU A 102 -10.04 11.12 -0.76
CA LEU A 102 -10.12 10.40 0.51
C LEU A 102 -11.45 9.66 0.65
N PHE A 103 -12.56 10.32 0.30
CA PHE A 103 -13.89 9.73 0.37
C PHE A 103 -14.04 8.58 -0.62
N ALA A 104 -13.55 8.73 -1.85
CA ALA A 104 -13.55 7.68 -2.86
C ALA A 104 -12.71 6.46 -2.41
N LEU A 105 -11.53 6.69 -1.82
CA LEU A 105 -10.68 5.63 -1.28
C LEU A 105 -11.36 4.92 -0.11
N MET A 106 -12.01 5.67 0.79
CA MET A 106 -12.73 5.13 1.94
C MET A 106 -13.95 4.30 1.51
N LEU A 107 -14.71 4.76 0.51
CA LEU A 107 -15.79 3.99 -0.09
C LEU A 107 -15.29 2.71 -0.77
N GLY A 108 -14.20 2.79 -1.54
CA GLY A 108 -13.58 1.62 -2.17
C GLY A 108 -13.14 0.57 -1.15
N ALA A 109 -12.51 1.02 -0.05
CA ALA A 109 -12.12 0.15 1.05
C ALA A 109 -13.34 -0.48 1.76
N TYR A 110 -14.38 0.31 2.00
CA TYR A 110 -15.62 -0.18 2.62
C TYR A 110 -16.29 -1.27 1.77
N VAL A 111 -16.40 -1.04 0.45
CA VAL A 111 -16.97 -2.02 -0.50
C VAL A 111 -16.09 -3.27 -0.57
N GLY A 112 -14.77 -3.12 -0.68
CA GLY A 112 -13.83 -4.25 -0.72
C GLY A 112 -13.93 -5.14 0.51
N ILE A 113 -14.00 -4.55 1.71
CA ILE A 113 -14.18 -5.27 2.97
C ILE A 113 -15.55 -5.96 3.04
N ARG A 114 -16.61 -5.32 2.53
CA ARG A 114 -17.96 -5.90 2.48
C ARG A 114 -18.03 -7.10 1.54
N MET A 115 -17.45 -6.97 0.35
CA MET A 115 -17.33 -8.05 -0.62
C MET A 115 -16.53 -9.22 -0.04
N GLN A 116 -15.37 -8.95 0.55
CA GLN A 116 -14.55 -9.99 1.17
C GLN A 116 -15.33 -10.73 2.27
N LYS A 117 -16.07 -10.02 3.13
CA LYS A 117 -16.92 -10.66 4.15
C LYS A 117 -18.00 -11.56 3.54
N GLN A 118 -18.62 -11.14 2.44
CA GLN A 118 -19.62 -11.95 1.75
C GLN A 118 -19.01 -13.23 1.16
N PHE A 119 -17.83 -13.13 0.55
CA PHE A 119 -17.12 -14.31 0.00
C PHE A 119 -16.47 -15.20 1.07
N MET A 120 -16.18 -14.66 2.26
CA MET A 120 -15.65 -15.41 3.40
C MET A 120 -16.75 -16.16 4.16
N ASN A 121 -18.02 -15.78 3.99
CA ASN A 121 -19.14 -16.41 4.68
C ASN A 121 -19.39 -17.88 4.26
N ASP A 122 -18.67 -18.37 3.23
CA ASP A 122 -18.72 -19.76 2.75
C ASP A 122 -17.54 -20.64 3.22
N HIS A 123 -16.50 -20.09 3.86
CA HIS A 123 -15.39 -20.88 4.40
C HIS A 123 -15.06 -20.44 5.83
N GLU A 124 -15.51 -21.26 6.79
CA GLU A 124 -15.09 -21.21 8.19
C GLU A 124 -13.57 -21.02 8.29
N VAL A 125 -13.20 -19.95 8.99
CA VAL A 125 -11.83 -19.61 9.38
C VAL A 125 -11.25 -20.81 10.14
N PRO A 126 -10.20 -21.50 9.66
CA PRO A 126 -9.45 -22.38 10.53
C PRO A 126 -8.88 -21.49 11.64
N LYS A 127 -9.33 -21.76 12.87
CA LYS A 127 -8.78 -21.14 14.09
C LYS A 127 -7.27 -21.31 14.03
N ALA A 128 -6.56 -20.18 14.06
CA ALA A 128 -5.13 -20.19 14.34
C ALA A 128 -4.94 -20.61 15.81
N ASP A 129 -4.44 -21.82 16.01
CA ASP A 129 -3.69 -22.24 17.20
C ASP A 129 -2.27 -21.62 17.21
#